data_AF-A0A6J0CKR5-F1
#
_entry.id   AF-A0A6J0CKR5-F1
#
_cell.length_a   1.000
_cell.length_b   1.000
_cell.length_c   1.000
_cell.angle_alpha   90.00
_cell.angle_beta   90.00
_cell.angle_gamma   90.00
#
_symmetry.space_group_name_H-M   'P 1'
#
loop_
_entity.id
_entity.type
_entity.pdbx_description
1 polymer ?
#
loop_
_entity_poly.entity_id
_entity_poly.type
_entity_poly.pdbx_seq_one_letter_code
_entity_poly.pdbx_strand_id
1 'polypeptide(L)'
;MAESSGSPHRWLYKQVGSPPWKEAFRKRCLERMRNSRHRLLNKYRQAASSTPGRASDRLLVQEVMEEEWNSLQSVENYPEALIQLGLPGDLAVLQDIEQELCDEGLTEQKLRACLEDNINEHGAHCPHTPEFSVTGGTEEKPSLLMSCLACDTWAVIL
;
A
#
# COMPACT_ATOMS: atom_id res chain seq x y z
N MET A 1 1.40 30.36 -12.71
CA MET A 1 2.18 30.93 -11.59
C MET A 1 1.28 31.92 -10.88
N ALA A 2 0.99 31.74 -9.58
CA ALA A 2 0.00 32.56 -8.88
C ALA A 2 0.59 33.95 -8.56
N GLU A 3 0.02 34.99 -9.18
CA GLU A 3 0.42 36.38 -8.95
C GLU A 3 0.00 36.83 -7.56
N SER A 4 0.95 37.35 -6.78
CA SER A 4 0.71 37.86 -5.43
C SER A 4 0.00 39.21 -5.51
N SER A 5 -1.30 39.23 -5.24
CA SER A 5 -2.09 40.45 -5.05
C SER A 5 -1.74 41.13 -3.72
N GLY A 6 -0.56 41.74 -3.63
CA GLY A 6 -0.16 42.55 -2.49
C GLY A 6 -0.79 43.94 -2.55
N SER A 7 -1.54 44.34 -1.51
CA SER A 7 -2.05 45.71 -1.35
C SER A 7 -0.92 46.75 -1.54
N PRO A 8 -1.13 47.86 -2.28
CA PRO A 8 -0.11 48.90 -2.51
C PRO A 8 0.52 49.43 -1.22
N HIS A 9 -0.26 49.47 -0.14
CA HIS A 9 0.19 49.91 1.18
C HIS A 9 1.23 48.95 1.79
N ARG A 10 1.18 47.65 1.45
CA ARG A 10 2.12 46.62 1.93
C ARG A 10 3.55 46.88 1.46
N TRP A 11 3.75 47.47 0.29
CA TRP A 11 5.07 47.79 -0.26
C TRP A 11 5.79 48.92 0.50
N LEU A 12 5.03 49.82 1.15
CA LEU A 12 5.60 50.93 1.89
C LEU A 12 6.33 50.49 3.18
N TYR A 13 5.96 49.34 3.76
CA TYR A 13 6.51 48.89 5.05
C TYR A 13 6.88 47.40 5.12
N LYS A 14 6.49 46.57 4.15
CA LYS A 14 6.92 45.17 4.03
C LYS A 14 7.69 45.00 2.71
N GLN A 15 8.92 45.52 2.65
CA GLN A 15 9.86 45.18 1.59
C GLN A 15 10.28 43.71 1.67
N VAL A 16 10.71 43.17 0.52
CA VAL A 16 10.90 41.75 0.18
C VAL A 16 11.50 40.89 1.31
N GLY A 17 10.75 39.84 1.67
CA GLY A 17 11.20 38.76 2.55
C GLY A 17 10.85 38.96 4.03
N SER A 18 10.56 37.85 4.72
CA SER A 18 10.53 37.86 6.19
C SER A 18 11.93 38.23 6.70
N PRO A 19 12.07 39.15 7.66
CA PRO A 19 13.36 39.42 8.30
C PRO A 19 14.07 38.12 8.74
N PRO A 20 15.41 38.01 8.60
CA PRO A 20 16.13 36.77 8.86
C PRO A 20 15.84 36.15 10.23
N TRP A 21 15.64 36.98 11.25
CA TRP A 21 15.28 36.54 12.60
C TRP A 21 13.90 35.86 12.68
N LYS A 22 12.92 36.25 11.85
CA LYS A 22 11.59 35.62 11.81
C LYS A 22 11.67 34.20 11.26
N GLU A 23 12.50 34.00 10.24
CA GLU A 23 12.76 32.67 9.70
C GLU A 23 13.53 31.80 10.70
N ALA A 24 14.57 32.36 11.32
CA ALA A 24 15.30 31.68 12.40
C ALA A 24 14.40 31.31 13.58
N PHE A 25 13.50 32.21 13.99
CA PHE A 25 12.52 31.94 15.05
C PHE A 25 11.54 30.83 14.66
N ARG A 26 10.97 30.89 13.44
CA ARG A 26 10.07 29.84 12.92
C ARG A 26 10.77 28.48 12.93
N LYS A 27 12.00 28.40 12.42
CA LYS A 27 12.81 27.16 12.43
C LYS A 27 13.02 26.64 13.85
N ARG A 28 13.47 27.48 14.79
CA ARG A 28 13.69 27.07 16.19
C ARG A 28 12.40 26.64 16.91
N CYS A 29 11.25 27.23 16.56
CA CYS A 29 9.96 26.81 17.10
C CYS A 29 9.57 25.40 16.61
N LEU A 30 9.68 25.16 15.30
CA LEU A 30 9.42 23.85 14.70
C LEU A 30 10.39 22.79 15.24
N GLU A 31 11.67 23.13 15.39
CA GLU A 31 12.69 22.27 15.99
C GLU A 31 12.31 21.89 17.42
N ARG A 32 11.89 22.86 18.24
CA ARG A 32 11.42 22.63 19.61
C ARG A 32 10.21 21.70 19.65
N MET A 33 9.25 21.89 18.74
CA MET A 33 8.06 21.05 18.65
C MET A 33 8.42 19.61 18.23
N ARG A 34 9.29 19.44 17.23
CA ARG A 34 9.81 18.14 16.79
C ARG A 34 10.57 17.43 17.91
N ASN A 35 11.45 18.14 18.62
CA ASN A 35 12.22 17.58 19.72
C ASN A 35 11.31 17.20 20.90
N SER A 36 10.28 17.99 21.19
CA SER A 36 9.26 17.65 22.20
C SER A 36 8.51 16.38 21.83
N ARG A 37 8.01 16.28 20.59
CA ARG A 37 7.34 15.08 20.06
C ARG A 37 8.26 13.87 20.11
N HIS A 38 9.50 14.02 19.66
CA HIS A 38 10.48 12.95 19.65
C HIS A 38 10.74 12.44 21.07
N ARG A 39 10.94 13.33 22.04
CA ARG A 39 11.12 12.97 23.45
C ARG A 39 9.90 12.24 24.03
N LEU A 40 8.68 12.67 23.68
CA LEU A 40 7.46 11.97 24.10
C LEU A 40 7.40 10.56 23.53
N LEU A 41 7.55 10.41 22.21
CA LEU A 41 7.54 9.10 21.55
C LEU A 41 8.65 8.18 22.05
N ASN A 42 9.84 8.73 22.32
CA ASN A 42 10.95 7.94 22.82
C ASN A 42 10.68 7.40 24.24
N LYS A 43 9.95 8.13 25.09
CA LYS A 43 9.49 7.61 26.38
C LYS A 43 8.53 6.43 26.21
N TYR A 44 7.59 6.51 25.27
CA TYR A 44 6.69 5.38 24.99
C TYR A 44 7.43 4.15 24.46
N ARG A 45 8.37 4.35 23.52
CA ARG A 45 9.21 3.25 23.02
C ARG A 45 10.07 2.64 24.13
N GLN A 46 10.68 3.47 24.99
CA GLN A 46 11.50 3.00 26.11
C GLN A 46 10.67 2.33 27.21
N ALA A 47 9.42 2.75 27.43
CA ALA A 47 8.50 2.08 28.34
C ALA A 47 8.14 0.66 27.84
N ALA A 48 8.09 0.45 26.52
CA ALA A 48 7.92 -0.88 25.92
C ALA A 48 9.20 -1.76 26.01
N SER A 49 10.38 -1.15 26.14
CA SER A 49 11.67 -1.87 26.22
C SER A 49 12.22 -2.09 27.63
N SER A 50 11.57 -1.56 28.66
CA SER A 50 12.02 -1.68 30.08
C SER A 50 11.38 -2.85 30.84
N THR A 51 10.53 -3.65 30.18
CA THR A 51 10.14 -4.99 30.62
C THR A 51 11.01 -6.04 29.91
N PRO A 52 12.00 -6.66 30.59
CA PRO A 52 12.76 -7.75 30.00
C PRO A 52 11.90 -9.01 30.04
N GLY A 53 11.19 -9.33 28.96
CA GLY A 53 10.50 -10.62 28.89
C GLY A 53 9.37 -10.85 27.90
N ARG A 54 9.11 -10.00 26.90
CA ARG A 54 8.18 -10.40 25.82
C ARG A 54 8.52 -9.71 24.51
N ALA A 55 8.81 -10.54 23.51
CA ALA A 55 8.70 -10.35 22.07
C ALA A 55 8.84 -8.90 21.53
N SER A 56 9.94 -8.67 20.79
CA SER A 56 10.28 -7.47 20.01
C SER A 56 9.06 -6.68 19.51
N ASP A 57 9.08 -5.33 19.56
CA ASP A 57 8.00 -4.41 19.09
C ASP A 57 7.35 -4.81 17.75
N ARG A 58 8.11 -5.45 16.85
CA ARG A 58 7.61 -5.97 15.57
C ARG A 58 6.59 -7.11 15.74
N LEU A 59 6.77 -7.94 16.76
CA LEU A 59 5.86 -9.02 17.15
C LEU A 59 4.61 -8.47 17.85
N LEU A 60 4.68 -7.35 18.59
CA LEU A 60 3.48 -6.75 19.20
C LEU A 60 2.54 -6.15 18.15
N VAL A 61 3.06 -5.43 17.16
CA VAL A 61 2.22 -4.91 16.06
C VAL A 61 1.61 -6.06 15.26
N GLN A 62 2.40 -7.11 15.00
CA GLN A 62 1.92 -8.30 14.30
C GLN A 62 0.87 -9.07 15.12
N GLU A 63 1.10 -9.28 16.42
CA GLU A 63 0.18 -9.96 17.35
C GLU A 63 -1.13 -9.17 17.48
N VAL A 64 -1.08 -7.84 17.60
CA VAL A 64 -2.29 -6.99 17.65
C VAL A 64 -3.04 -6.99 16.33
N MET A 65 -2.34 -6.92 15.19
CA MET A 65 -2.99 -7.00 13.88
C MET A 65 -3.64 -8.36 13.67
N GLU A 66 -2.98 -9.45 14.04
CA GLU A 66 -3.53 -10.80 13.96
C GLU A 66 -4.69 -10.99 14.94
N GLU A 67 -4.64 -10.44 16.15
CA GLU A 67 -5.69 -10.55 17.17
C GLU A 67 -6.95 -9.77 16.78
N GLU A 68 -6.79 -8.54 16.26
CA GLU A 68 -7.90 -7.75 15.74
C GLU A 68 -8.46 -8.36 14.44
N TRP A 69 -7.59 -8.87 13.55
CA TRP A 69 -8.01 -9.59 12.34
C TRP A 69 -8.79 -10.87 12.66
N ASN A 70 -8.31 -11.69 13.59
CA ASN A 70 -9.01 -12.88 14.04
C ASN A 70 -10.32 -12.54 14.77
N SER A 71 -10.37 -11.42 15.50
CA SER A 71 -11.61 -10.94 16.12
C SER A 71 -12.65 -10.54 15.06
N LEU A 72 -12.23 -9.87 13.98
CA LEU A 72 -13.09 -9.56 12.83
C LEU A 72 -13.57 -10.84 12.14
N GLN A 73 -12.69 -11.82 11.89
CA GLN A 73 -13.08 -13.13 11.34
C GLN A 73 -13.97 -13.96 12.28
N SER A 74 -13.81 -13.79 13.59
CA SER A 74 -14.69 -14.44 14.57
C SER A 74 -16.10 -13.83 14.59
N VAL A 75 -16.21 -12.54 14.26
CA VAL A 75 -17.46 -11.81 14.04
C VAL A 75 -18.06 -12.15 12.66
N GLU A 76 -17.24 -12.61 11.71
CA GLU A 76 -17.69 -13.18 10.42
C GLU A 76 -18.30 -14.58 10.56
N ASN A 77 -18.49 -15.12 11.78
CA ASN A 77 -19.46 -16.20 11.99
C ASN A 77 -20.89 -15.65 12.03
N TYR A 78 -21.24 -14.98 10.93
CA TYR A 78 -22.52 -14.38 10.72
C TYR A 78 -22.96 -14.72 9.31
N PRO A 79 -23.94 -15.64 9.17
CA PRO A 79 -25.20 -15.17 8.62
C PRO A 79 -26.42 -15.95 9.13
N GLU A 80 -26.80 -15.89 10.41
CA GLU A 80 -28.19 -16.24 10.80
C GLU A 80 -29.07 -15.01 11.03
N ALA A 81 -28.50 -13.87 11.45
CA ALA A 81 -29.32 -12.69 11.79
C ALA A 81 -29.54 -11.70 10.61
N LEU A 82 -28.73 -11.72 9.53
CA LEU A 82 -28.95 -10.87 8.34
C LEU A 82 -29.97 -11.56 7.44
N ILE A 83 -30.00 -12.90 7.47
CA ILE A 83 -31.07 -13.70 6.86
C ILE A 83 -32.44 -13.34 7.46
N GLN A 84 -32.51 -13.05 8.77
CA GLN A 84 -33.73 -12.57 9.44
C GLN A 84 -34.10 -11.12 9.13
N LEU A 85 -33.15 -10.29 8.68
CA LEU A 85 -33.41 -8.89 8.33
C LEU A 85 -33.94 -8.70 6.91
N GLY A 86 -34.08 -9.77 6.12
CA GLY A 86 -34.87 -9.74 4.90
C GLY A 86 -34.39 -8.70 3.87
N LEU A 87 -33.07 -8.61 3.65
CA LEU A 87 -32.52 -7.90 2.50
C LEU A 87 -32.00 -8.90 1.44
N PRO A 88 -32.88 -9.56 0.67
CA PRO A 88 -32.48 -10.39 -0.48
C PRO A 88 -31.65 -9.65 -1.53
N GLY A 89 -31.72 -8.32 -1.56
CA GLY A 89 -30.99 -7.49 -2.52
C GLY A 89 -29.49 -7.39 -2.24
N ASP A 90 -29.08 -7.31 -0.97
CA ASP A 90 -27.67 -7.10 -0.62
C ASP A 90 -26.86 -8.40 -0.68
N LEU A 91 -27.48 -9.56 -0.45
CA LEU A 91 -26.78 -10.84 -0.53
C LEU A 91 -26.49 -11.23 -1.99
N ALA A 92 -27.41 -10.93 -2.92
CA ALA A 92 -27.17 -11.11 -4.35
C ALA A 92 -26.06 -10.18 -4.84
N VAL A 93 -26.07 -8.91 -4.43
CA VAL A 93 -25.01 -7.95 -4.80
C VAL A 93 -23.66 -8.34 -4.21
N LEU A 94 -23.59 -8.81 -2.96
CA LEU A 94 -22.36 -9.31 -2.36
C LEU A 94 -21.86 -10.58 -3.05
N GLN A 95 -22.77 -11.50 -3.39
CA GLN A 95 -22.45 -12.69 -4.17
C GLN A 95 -22.03 -12.35 -5.60
N ASP A 96 -22.62 -11.34 -6.22
CA ASP A 96 -22.23 -10.83 -7.53
C ASP A 96 -20.85 -10.17 -7.47
N ILE A 97 -20.52 -9.42 -6.41
CA ILE A 97 -19.18 -8.84 -6.18
C ILE A 97 -18.15 -9.94 -5.93
N GLU A 98 -18.47 -10.93 -5.09
CA GLU A 98 -17.59 -12.08 -4.86
C GLU A 98 -17.38 -12.90 -6.14
N GLN A 99 -18.44 -13.10 -6.93
CA GLN A 99 -18.39 -13.79 -8.20
C GLN A 99 -17.62 -12.99 -9.25
N GLU A 100 -17.78 -11.67 -9.32
CA GLU A 100 -17.03 -10.78 -10.20
C GLU A 100 -15.53 -10.79 -9.85
N LEU A 101 -15.18 -10.77 -8.56
CA LEU A 101 -13.80 -10.93 -8.09
C LEU A 101 -13.23 -12.33 -8.37
N CYS A 102 -14.05 -13.38 -8.32
CA CYS A 102 -13.64 -14.75 -8.66
C CYS A 102 -13.54 -14.98 -10.17
N ASP A 103 -14.41 -14.37 -10.97
CA ASP A 103 -14.46 -14.49 -12.43
C ASP A 103 -13.38 -13.62 -13.10
N GLU A 104 -13.04 -12.46 -12.50
CA GLU A 104 -11.81 -11.70 -12.79
C GLU A 104 -10.54 -12.39 -12.27
N GLY A 105 -10.70 -13.42 -11.44
CA GLY A 105 -9.64 -14.27 -10.92
C GLY A 105 -9.04 -15.15 -12.01
N LEU A 106 -7.78 -14.89 -12.35
CA LEU A 106 -6.94 -15.82 -13.09
C LEU A 106 -7.01 -17.21 -12.43
N THR A 107 -7.70 -18.16 -13.07
CA THR A 107 -7.68 -19.55 -12.60
C THR A 107 -6.30 -20.16 -12.84
N GLU A 108 -5.85 -21.07 -11.97
CA GLU A 108 -4.55 -21.75 -12.11
C GLU A 108 -4.41 -22.40 -13.50
N GLN A 109 -5.50 -22.93 -14.03
CA GLN A 109 -5.55 -23.56 -15.35
C GLN A 109 -5.34 -22.55 -16.49
N LYS A 110 -5.97 -21.37 -16.41
CA LYS A 110 -5.77 -20.29 -17.40
C LYS A 110 -4.35 -19.74 -17.35
N LEU A 111 -3.80 -19.57 -16.14
CA LEU A 111 -2.40 -19.17 -15.95
C LEU A 111 -1.44 -20.19 -16.56
N ARG A 112 -1.63 -21.48 -16.26
CA ARG A 112 -0.80 -22.57 -16.78
C ARG A 112 -0.84 -22.61 -18.31
N ALA A 113 -2.03 -22.53 -18.91
CA ALA A 113 -2.18 -22.50 -20.37
C ALA A 113 -1.45 -21.29 -20.99
N CYS A 114 -1.63 -20.09 -20.43
CA CYS A 114 -0.98 -18.87 -20.93
C CYS A 114 0.56 -18.96 -20.86
N LEU A 115 1.09 -19.53 -19.77
CA LEU A 115 2.53 -19.77 -19.62
C LEU A 115 3.06 -20.78 -20.65
N GLU A 116 2.36 -21.91 -20.81
CA GLU A 116 2.75 -22.96 -21.75
C GLU A 116 2.74 -22.42 -23.19
N ASP A 117 1.71 -21.67 -23.59
CA ASP A 117 1.60 -21.09 -24.93
C ASP A 117 2.77 -20.14 -25.22
N ASN A 118 3.07 -19.21 -24.31
CA ASN A 118 4.17 -18.24 -24.47
C ASN A 118 5.55 -18.92 -24.51
N ILE A 119 5.78 -19.93 -23.64
CA ILE A 119 7.05 -20.67 -23.62
C ILE A 119 7.21 -21.50 -24.89
N ASN A 120 6.14 -22.12 -25.38
CA ASN A 120 6.16 -22.95 -26.58
C ASN A 120 6.37 -22.11 -27.84
N GLU A 121 5.69 -20.96 -27.95
CA GLU A 121 5.86 -20.02 -29.08
C GLU A 121 7.30 -19.48 -29.13
N HIS A 122 7.85 -19.10 -27.98
CA HIS A 122 9.26 -18.73 -27.87
C HIS A 122 10.20 -19.90 -28.21
N GLY A 123 9.94 -21.09 -27.66
CA GLY A 123 10.75 -22.29 -27.83
C GLY A 123 10.84 -22.79 -29.28
N ALA A 124 9.82 -22.50 -30.10
CA ALA A 124 9.85 -22.78 -31.53
C ALA A 124 10.92 -21.96 -32.29
N HIS A 125 11.30 -20.80 -31.77
CA HIS A 125 12.21 -19.85 -32.42
C HIS A 125 13.55 -19.70 -31.68
N CYS A 126 13.62 -20.09 -30.41
CA CYS A 126 14.77 -19.89 -29.55
C CYS A 126 14.94 -21.05 -28.54
N PRO A 127 16.10 -21.73 -28.50
CA PRO A 127 16.34 -22.84 -27.56
C PRO A 127 16.69 -22.37 -26.15
N HIS A 128 16.80 -21.05 -25.93
CA HIS A 128 17.16 -20.51 -24.62
C HIS A 128 15.97 -20.51 -23.67
N THR A 129 16.24 -20.68 -22.39
CA THR A 129 15.20 -20.60 -21.36
C THR A 129 14.86 -19.14 -21.09
N PRO A 130 13.58 -18.71 -21.17
CA PRO A 130 13.19 -17.36 -20.81
C PRO A 130 13.26 -17.13 -19.28
N GLU A 131 13.48 -15.88 -18.89
CA GLU A 131 13.46 -15.39 -17.52
C GLU A 131 12.11 -14.76 -17.18
N PHE A 132 11.64 -14.97 -15.95
CA PHE A 132 10.35 -14.47 -15.47
C PHE A 132 10.53 -13.46 -14.35
N SER A 133 9.78 -12.37 -14.40
CA SER A 133 9.77 -11.35 -13.35
C SER A 133 8.35 -10.88 -13.06
N VAL A 134 8.06 -10.58 -11.79
CA VAL A 134 6.77 -10.00 -11.39
C VAL A 134 6.97 -8.51 -11.11
N THR A 135 6.18 -7.66 -11.76
CA THR A 135 6.08 -6.25 -11.40
C THR A 135 4.99 -6.07 -10.36
N GLY A 136 5.33 -5.52 -9.20
CA GLY A 136 4.36 -5.18 -8.16
C GLY A 136 4.68 -3.82 -7.56
N GLY A 137 3.80 -2.85 -7.79
CA GLY A 137 3.86 -1.51 -7.20
C GLY A 137 2.64 -1.29 -6.29
N THR A 138 2.76 -0.39 -5.32
CA THR A 138 1.72 -0.11 -4.31
C THR A 138 0.38 0.39 -4.87
N GLU A 139 0.31 0.71 -6.18
CA GLU A 139 -0.89 1.21 -6.86
C GLU A 139 -1.20 0.52 -8.20
N GLU A 140 -0.40 -0.47 -8.63
CA GLU A 140 -0.52 -1.12 -9.96
C GLU A 140 -0.70 -2.64 -9.83
N LYS A 141 -1.63 -3.20 -10.62
CA LYS A 141 -1.98 -4.63 -10.59
C LYS A 141 -0.71 -5.45 -10.88
N PRO A 142 -0.42 -6.51 -10.10
CA PRO A 142 0.80 -7.28 -10.30
C PRO A 142 0.77 -7.99 -11.66
N SER A 143 1.82 -7.80 -12.45
CA SER A 143 1.95 -8.38 -13.79
C SER A 143 3.13 -9.34 -13.84
N LEU A 144 2.96 -10.45 -14.54
CA LEU A 144 4.02 -11.44 -14.79
C LEU A 144 4.61 -11.21 -16.17
N LEU A 145 5.91 -11.00 -16.24
CA LEU A 145 6.65 -10.79 -17.49
C LEU A 145 7.49 -12.03 -17.81
N MET A 146 7.54 -12.39 -19.08
CA MET A 146 8.52 -13.31 -19.66
C MET A 146 9.49 -12.51 -20.53
N SER A 147 10.80 -12.74 -20.39
CA SER A 147 11.83 -12.10 -21.22
C SER A 147 12.93 -13.09 -21.59
N CYS A 148 13.51 -12.98 -22.79
CA CYS A 148 14.66 -13.79 -23.19
C CYS A 148 15.83 -12.89 -23.60
N LEU A 149 16.95 -13.00 -22.90
CA LEU A 149 18.16 -12.22 -23.15
C LEU A 149 18.93 -12.61 -24.43
N ALA A 150 18.52 -13.70 -25.10
CA ALA A 150 19.19 -14.20 -26.30
C ALA A 150 18.55 -13.72 -27.61
N CYS A 151 17.21 -13.64 -27.64
CA CYS A 151 16.44 -13.21 -28.81
C CYS A 151 15.65 -11.92 -28.57
N ASP A 152 15.86 -11.27 -27.42
CA ASP A 152 15.19 -10.03 -27.00
C ASP A 152 13.65 -10.09 -27.01
N THR A 153 13.09 -11.31 -27.01
CA THR A 153 11.64 -11.52 -26.94
C THR A 153 11.15 -11.25 -25.53
N TRP A 154 10.05 -10.52 -25.40
CA TRP A 154 9.39 -10.26 -24.13
C TRP A 154 7.87 -10.32 -24.28
N ALA A 155 7.18 -10.74 -23.23
CA ALA A 155 5.73 -10.85 -23.19
C ALA A 155 5.20 -10.52 -21.79
N VAL A 156 4.02 -9.88 -21.73
CA VAL A 156 3.23 -9.70 -20.50
C VAL A 156 2.22 -10.85 -20.45
N ILE A 157 2.28 -11.67 -19.41
CA ILE A 157 1.46 -12.87 -19.26
C ILE A 157 0.19 -12.55 -18.43
N LEU A 158 0.28 -11.61 -17.49
CA LEU A 158 -0.80 -11.19 -16.57
C LEU A 158 -0.86 -9.68 -16.39
#